data_AF-A0A951N245-F1
#
_entry.id   AF-A0A951N245-F1
#
_cell.length_a   1.000
_cell.length_b   1.000
_cell.length_c   1.000
_cell.angle_alpha   90.00
_cell.angle_beta   90.00
_cell.angle_gamma   90.00
#
_symmetry.space_group_name_H-M   'P 1'
#
loop_
_entity.id
_entity.type
_entity.pdbx_description
1 polymer ?
#
loop_
_entity_poly.entity_id
_entity_poly.type
_entity_poly.pdbx_seq_one_letter_code
_entity_poly.pdbx_strand_id
1 'polypeptide(L)' 'MTEEVLAFIARKLVDHPDDVSVTPVDGDRVDTVLELRVHADDMGKVIGKRGRTAKAIRTVVKAAATREGTSATVEIVD' A
#
# COMPACT_ATOMS: atom_id res chain seq x y z
N MET A 1 -2.78 11.91 -3.61
CA MET A 1 -3.93 11.19 -3.00
C MET A 1 -3.62 9.69 -2.88
N THR A 2 -3.08 9.05 -3.91
CA THR A 2 -2.88 7.58 -3.91
C THR A 2 -2.03 7.06 -2.74
N GLU A 3 -0.91 7.72 -2.43
CA GLU A 3 -0.06 7.40 -1.27
C GLU A 3 -0.81 7.55 0.08
N GLU A 4 -1.58 8.63 0.23
CA GLU A 4 -2.35 8.90 1.45
C GLU A 4 -3.42 7.84 1.69
N VAL A 5 -4.08 7.35 0.63
CA VAL A 5 -5.05 6.26 0.71
C VAL A 5 -4.39 4.97 1.20
N LEU A 6 -3.22 4.62 0.66
CA LEU A 6 -2.46 3.45 1.09
C LEU A 6 -2.04 3.57 2.56
N ALA A 7 -1.43 4.69 2.94
CA ALA A 7 -0.98 4.94 4.30
C ALA A 7 -2.17 4.92 5.29
N PHE A 8 -3.30 5.53 4.94
CA PHE A 8 -4.50 5.54 5.77
C PHE A 8 -5.02 4.11 6.03
N ILE A 9 -5.14 3.29 4.98
CA ILE A 9 -5.62 1.91 5.11
C ILE A 9 -4.65 1.08 5.95
N ALA A 10 -3.35 1.15 5.65
CA ALA A 10 -2.34 0.38 6.37
C ALA A 10 -2.32 0.73 7.87
N ARG A 11 -2.30 2.01 8.22
CA ARG A 11 -2.33 2.48 9.63
C ARG A 11 -3.55 2.04 10.41
N LYS A 12 -4.66 1.69 9.76
CA LYS A 12 -5.88 1.19 10.41
C LYS A 12 -5.91 -0.33 10.56
N LEU A 13 -5.00 -1.05 9.91
CA LEU A 13 -4.94 -2.52 9.94
C LEU A 13 -3.90 -3.08 10.90
N VAL A 14 -2.96 -2.25 11.35
CA VAL A 14 -1.75 -2.64 12.10
C VAL A 14 -1.83 -2.19 13.56
N ASP A 15 -1.05 -2.83 14.43
CA ASP A 15 -0.92 -2.40 15.84
C ASP A 15 0.15 -1.31 16.01
N HIS A 16 1.11 -1.22 15.08
CA HIS A 16 2.17 -0.22 15.06
C HIS A 16 1.95 0.79 13.91
N PRO A 17 0.99 1.74 14.03
CA PRO A 17 0.66 2.68 12.96
C PRO A 17 1.78 3.69 12.66
N ASP A 18 2.66 3.95 13.62
CA ASP A 18 3.78 4.88 13.47
C ASP A 18 4.92 4.29 12.63
N ASP A 19 4.99 2.96 12.53
CA ASP A 19 5.97 2.23 11.73
C ASP A 19 5.52 2.01 10.28
N VAL A 20 4.38 2.60 9.90
CA VAL A 20 3.88 2.56 8.53
C VAL A 20 4.53 3.65 7.70
N SER A 21 5.29 3.25 6.68
CA SER A 21 5.85 4.14 5.67
C SER A 21 5.48 3.70 4.26
N VAL A 22 5.25 4.69 3.39
CA VAL A 22 4.98 4.50 1.97
C VAL A 22 6.05 5.23 1.20
N THR A 23 6.78 4.50 0.36
CA THR A 23 7.83 5.08 -0.49
C THR A 23 7.48 4.85 -1.95
N PRO A 24 7.32 5.92 -2.76
CA PRO A 24 7.25 5.76 -4.20
C PRO A 24 8.64 5.34 -4.71
N VAL A 25 8.69 4.22 -5.44
CA VAL A 25 9.87 3.80 -6.19
C VAL A 25 9.71 4.32 -7.61
N ASP A 26 10.69 5.12 -8.04
CA ASP A 26 10.66 5.81 -9.33
C ASP A 26 10.46 4.81 -10.49
N GLY A 27 9.26 4.86 -11.07
CA GLY A 27 8.93 4.37 -12.40
C GLY A 27 8.52 5.55 -13.30
N ASP A 28 8.08 5.28 -14.53
CA ASP A 28 7.49 6.33 -15.38
C ASP A 28 6.32 7.02 -14.65
N ARG A 29 6.10 8.32 -14.91
CA ARG A 29 5.01 9.11 -14.26
C ARG A 29 3.62 8.48 -14.37
N VAL A 30 3.44 7.57 -15.32
CA VAL A 30 2.19 6.85 -15.57
C VAL A 30 2.05 5.60 -14.70
N ASP A 31 3.15 4.94 -14.32
CA ASP A 31 3.17 3.67 -13.59
C ASP A 31 4.09 3.76 -12.36
N THR A 32 3.52 4.11 -11.22
CA THR A 32 4.24 4.23 -9.95
C THR A 32 4.17 2.93 -9.14
N VAL A 33 5.31 2.49 -8.61
CA VAL A 33 5.35 1.42 -7.60
C VAL A 33 5.39 2.07 -6.22
N LEU A 34 4.46 1.69 -5.35
CA LEU A 34 4.41 2.13 -3.96
C LEU A 34 4.86 1.00 -3.06
N GLU A 35 6.02 1.17 -2.42
CA GLU A 35 6.49 0.29 -1.37
C GLU A 35 5.79 0.64 -0.05
N LEU A 36 5.10 -0.34 0.53
CA LEU A 36 4.55 -0.30 1.88
C LEU A 36 5.47 -1.07 2.81
N ARG A 37 6.06 -0.38 3.79
CA ARG A 37 6.78 -0.96 4.91
C ARG A 37 5.94 -0.82 6.17
N VAL A 38 5.93 -1.88 6.99
CA VAL A 38 5.26 -1.94 8.28
C VAL A 38 6.13 -2.67 9.29
N HIS A 39 5.80 -2.58 10.57
CA HIS A 39 6.45 -3.39 11.60
C HIS A 39 6.31 -4.89 11.30
N ALA A 40 7.35 -5.69 11.58
CA ALA A 40 7.40 -7.12 11.25
C ALA A 40 6.20 -7.90 11.83
N ASP A 41 5.76 -7.57 13.04
CA ASP A 41 4.61 -8.22 13.71
C ASP A 41 3.27 -7.93 13.01
N ASP A 42 3.20 -6.89 12.19
CA ASP A 42 1.99 -6.48 11.48
C ASP A 42 1.90 -7.02 10.05
N MET A 43 2.99 -7.60 9.53
CA MET A 43 3.03 -8.19 8.19
C MET A 43 1.91 -9.21 7.98
N GLY A 44 1.64 -10.05 8.98
CA GLY A 44 0.56 -11.04 8.92
C GLY A 44 -0.82 -10.41 8.70
N LYS A 45 -1.07 -9.22 9.26
CA LYS A 45 -2.35 -8.49 9.14
C LYS A 45 -2.49 -7.83 7.78
N VAL A 46 -1.42 -7.20 7.30
CA VAL A 46 -1.38 -6.50 6.00
C VAL A 46 -1.49 -7.50 4.85
N ILE A 47 -0.77 -8.62 4.91
CA ILE A 47 -0.88 -9.69 3.91
C ILE A 47 -2.26 -10.35 4.00
N GLY A 48 -2.67 -10.70 5.22
CA GLY A 48 -3.91 -11.40 5.49
C GLY A 48 -3.92 -12.86 4.98
N LYS A 49 -4.93 -13.62 5.41
CA LYS A 49 -5.04 -15.05 5.05
C LYS A 49 -5.07 -15.24 3.53
N ARG A 50 -4.07 -15.94 2.98
CA ARG A 50 -3.85 -16.19 1.54
C ARG A 50 -3.68 -14.90 0.72
N GLY A 51 -3.14 -13.83 1.32
CA GLY A 51 -2.91 -12.56 0.61
C GLY A 51 -4.18 -11.77 0.31
N ARG A 52 -5.33 -12.11 0.91
CA ARG A 52 -6.62 -11.47 0.60
C ARG A 52 -6.64 -9.98 0.95
N THR A 53 -6.03 -9.60 2.08
CA THR A 53 -5.96 -8.20 2.51
C THR A 53 -5.06 -7.41 1.56
N ALA A 54 -3.86 -7.92 1.27
CA ALA A 54 -2.95 -7.31 0.30
C ALA A 54 -3.61 -7.10 -1.08
N LYS A 55 -4.37 -8.09 -1.57
CA LYS A 55 -5.10 -7.99 -2.83
C LYS A 55 -6.18 -6.90 -2.80
N ALA A 56 -6.91 -6.77 -1.69
CA ALA A 56 -7.91 -5.73 -1.52
C ALA A 56 -7.26 -4.33 -1.49
N ILE A 57 -6.17 -4.17 -0.73
CA ILE A 57 -5.39 -2.91 -0.66
C ILE A 57 -4.96 -2.50 -2.07
N ARG A 58 -4.31 -3.41 -2.83
CA ARG A 58 -3.89 -3.15 -4.22
C ARG A 58 -5.04 -2.70 -5.13
N THR A 59 -6.23 -3.26 -4.94
CA THR A 59 -7.41 -2.91 -5.74
C THR A 59 -7.87 -1.49 -5.44
N VAL A 60 -7.90 -1.10 -4.17
CA VAL A 60 -8.30 0.25 -3.74
C VAL A 60 -7.27 1.29 -4.19
N VAL A 61 -5.98 1.01 -4.03
CA VAL A 61 -4.90 1.90 -4.49
C VAL A 61 -4.94 2.08 -6.01
N LYS A 62 -5.14 1.02 -6.78
CA LYS A 62 -5.31 1.11 -8.23
C LYS A 62 -6.50 1.99 -8.63
N ALA A 63 -7.61 1.89 -7.91
CA ALA A 63 -8.77 2.75 -8.14
C ALA A 63 -8.50 4.22 -7.79
N ALA A 64 -7.72 4.50 -6.73
CA ALA A 64 -7.28 5.85 -6.38
C ALA A 64 -6.37 6.45 -7.46
N ALA A 65 -5.37 5.71 -7.93
CA ALA A 65 -4.47 6.14 -9.01
C ALA A 65 -5.23 6.40 -10.32
N THR A 66 -6.16 5.51 -10.68
CA THR A 66 -7.00 5.67 -11.87
C THR A 66 -7.79 6.99 -11.83
N ARG A 67 -8.25 7.43 -10.64
CA ARG A 67 -8.93 8.72 -10.47
C ARG A 67 -7.99 9.92 -10.63
N GLU A 68 -6.70 9.74 -10.36
CA GLU A 68 -5.65 10.75 -10.59
C GLU A 68 -5.13 10.75 -12.05
N GLY A 69 -5.63 9.85 -12.91
CA GLY A 69 -5.16 9.70 -14.28
C GLY A 69 -3.81 8.97 -14.39
N THR A 70 -3.42 8.26 -13.33
CA THR A 70 -2.18 7.47 -13.25
C THR A 70 -2.50 6.00 -12.97
N SER A 71 -1.47 5.16 -12.96
CA SER A 71 -1.50 3.77 -12.55
C SER A 71 -0.52 3.57 -11.41
N ALA A 72 -0.92 2.76 -10.43
CA ALA A 72 -0.10 2.45 -9.27
C ALA A 72 -0.22 0.97 -8.86
N THR A 73 0.90 0.38 -8.46
CA THR A 73 0.97 -0.96 -7.87
C THR A 73 1.58 -0.88 -6.48
N VAL A 74 1.14 -1.76 -5.57
CA VAL A 74 1.66 -1.80 -4.19
C VAL A 74 2.55 -3.01 -4.00
N GLU A 75 3.79 -2.78 -3.58
CA GLU A 75 4.69 -3.80 -3.07
C GLU A 75 4.73 -3.72 -1.55
N ILE A 76 4.60 -4.87 -0.89
CA ILE A 76 4.65 -4.95 0.58
C ILE A 76 6.01 -5.56 0.88
N VAL A 77 6.85 -4.79 1.54
CA VAL A 77 8.27 -5.09 1.77
C VAL A 77 8.56 -5.13 3.27
N ASP A 78 9.59 -5.88 3.64
CA ASP A 78 10.10 -6.01 5.02
C ASP A 78 11.01 -4.82 5.39
#